data_AF-A0AAU3PGS7-F1
#
_entry.id   AF-A0AAU3PGS7-F1
#
_cell.length_a   1.000
_cell.length_b   1.000
_cell.length_c   1.000
_cell.angle_alpha   90.00
_cell.angle_beta   90.00
_cell.angle_gamma   90.00
#
_symmetry.space_group_name_H-M   'P 1'
#
loop_
_entity.id
_entity.type
_entity.pdbx_description
1 polymer ?
#
loop_
_entity_poly.entity_id
_entity_poly.type
_entity_poly.pdbx_seq_one_letter_code
_entity_poly.pdbx_strand_id
1 'polypeptide(L)'
;MITNINSLHEESFYVRDHAKFLDHSCRRAIPRDGRALPDRIDAVELDRVTYHYPDRETPAFNGVSLTVSMGSVVSVVGGNGSGKSTLT
;
A
#
# COMPACT_ATOMS: atom_id res chain seq x y z
N MET A 1 -16.12 -44.44 11.01
CA MET A 1 -15.61 -43.93 9.72
C MET A 1 -16.28 -42.59 9.40
N ILE A 2 -16.12 -41.58 10.27
CA ILE A 2 -16.69 -40.22 10.10
C ILE A 2 -15.59 -39.15 10.34
N THR A 3 -14.54 -39.50 11.09
CA THR A 3 -13.37 -38.65 11.37
C THR A 3 -12.61 -38.20 10.11
N ASN A 4 -12.57 -39.04 9.07
CA ASN A 4 -11.74 -38.79 7.88
C ASN A 4 -12.24 -37.64 6.98
N ILE A 5 -13.56 -37.39 6.96
CA ILE A 5 -14.14 -36.30 6.15
C ILE A 5 -13.98 -34.96 6.88
N ASN A 6 -14.08 -34.94 8.22
CA ASN A 6 -13.90 -33.71 8.99
C ASN A 6 -12.45 -33.18 8.93
N SER A 7 -11.46 -34.08 9.02
CA SER A 7 -10.05 -33.71 8.89
C SER A 7 -9.71 -33.13 7.51
N LEU A 8 -10.26 -33.69 6.42
CA LEU A 8 -10.07 -33.16 5.06
C LEU A 8 -10.72 -31.78 4.89
N HIS A 9 -11.85 -31.52 5.54
CA HIS A 9 -12.48 -30.20 5.53
C HIS A 9 -11.63 -29.16 6.28
N GLU A 10 -11.16 -29.47 7.48
CA GLU A 10 -10.30 -28.58 8.27
C GLU A 10 -8.96 -28.32 7.58
N GLU A 11 -8.30 -29.35 7.04
CA GLU A 11 -7.05 -29.20 6.28
C GLU A 11 -7.23 -28.35 5.02
N SER A 12 -8.39 -28.46 4.35
CA SER A 12 -8.69 -27.61 3.19
C SER A 12 -8.78 -26.13 3.53
N PHE A 13 -9.23 -25.80 4.75
CA PHE A 13 -9.25 -24.41 5.23
C PHE A 13 -7.84 -23.87 5.44
N TYR A 14 -6.94 -24.65 6.06
CA TYR A 14 -5.56 -24.22 6.29
C TYR A 14 -4.78 -24.00 4.99
N VAL A 15 -4.93 -24.90 4.01
CA VAL A 15 -4.28 -24.76 2.71
C VAL A 15 -4.81 -23.53 1.96
N ARG A 16 -6.13 -23.31 1.99
CA ARG A 16 -6.75 -22.15 1.33
C ARG A 16 -6.36 -20.83 2.00
N ASP A 17 -6.29 -20.80 3.33
CA ASP A 17 -5.86 -19.60 4.06
C ASP A 17 -4.38 -19.28 3.81
N HIS A 18 -3.53 -20.31 3.78
CA HIS A 18 -2.12 -20.14 3.44
C HIS A 18 -1.93 -19.62 2.01
N ALA A 19 -2.69 -20.13 1.03
CA ALA A 19 -2.66 -19.63 -0.33
C ALA A 19 -3.10 -18.16 -0.42
N LYS A 20 -4.15 -17.76 0.32
CA LYS A 20 -4.58 -16.35 0.40
C LYS A 20 -3.52 -15.46 1.03
N PHE A 21 -2.86 -15.94 2.08
CA PHE A 21 -1.76 -15.23 2.72
C PHE A 21 -0.62 -14.98 1.72
N LEU A 22 -0.18 -16.02 0.99
CA LEU A 22 0.88 -15.89 -0.01
C LEU A 22 0.51 -14.91 -1.13
N ASP A 23 -0.72 -14.99 -1.65
CA ASP A 23 -1.20 -14.05 -2.68
C ASP A 23 -1.16 -12.60 -2.18
N HIS A 24 -1.72 -12.35 -0.98
CA HIS A 24 -1.75 -11.02 -0.40
C HIS A 24 -0.34 -10.48 -0.07
N SER A 25 0.55 -11.35 0.42
CA SER A 25 1.95 -11.04 0.66
C SER A 25 2.69 -10.71 -0.64
N CYS A 26 2.45 -11.46 -1.73
CA CYS A 26 3.04 -11.18 -3.03
C CYS A 26 2.58 -9.84 -3.60
N ARG A 27 1.28 -9.52 -3.48
CA ARG A 27 0.75 -8.22 -3.94
C ARG A 27 1.30 -7.02 -3.18
N ARG A 28 1.77 -7.24 -1.94
CA ARG A 28 2.38 -6.22 -1.08
C ARG A 28 3.91 -6.31 -1.01
N ALA A 29 4.51 -7.27 -1.71
CA ALA A 29 5.93 -7.45 -1.70
C ALA A 29 6.60 -6.23 -2.34
N ILE A 30 7.70 -5.77 -1.73
CA ILE A 30 8.52 -4.72 -2.32
C ILE A 30 9.04 -5.26 -3.67
N PRO A 31 8.77 -4.57 -4.80
CA PRO A 31 9.28 -4.98 -6.10
C PRO A 31 10.80 -5.11 -6.04
N ARG A 32 11.33 -6.23 -6.54
CA ARG A 32 12.79 -6.47 -6.57
C ARG A 32 13.45 -5.93 -7.83
N ASP A 33 12.63 -5.56 -8.80
CA ASP A 33 12.96 -4.92 -10.08
C ASP A 33 12.95 -3.40 -9.93
N GLY A 34 13.95 -2.88 -9.22
CA GLY A 34 14.18 -1.44 -9.06
C GLY A 34 15.46 -0.97 -9.72
N ARG A 35 15.49 0.30 -10.15
CA ARG A 35 16.75 0.99 -10.48
C ARG A 35 17.52 1.26 -9.18
N ALA A 36 18.84 1.08 -9.21
CA ALA A 36 19.69 1.52 -8.11
C ALA A 36 19.47 3.02 -7.84
N LEU A 37 19.32 3.38 -6.56
CA LEU A 37 19.21 4.78 -6.16
C LEU A 37 20.50 5.53 -6.55
N PRO A 38 20.40 6.81 -6.96
CA PRO A 38 21.57 7.62 -7.21
C PRO A 38 22.33 7.88 -5.89
N ASP A 39 23.63 8.16 -5.99
CA ASP A 39 24.48 8.52 -4.84
C ASP A 39 23.95 9.75 -4.08
N ARG A 40 23.24 10.62 -4.79
CA ARG A 40 22.57 11.81 -4.26
C ARG A 40 21.14 11.89 -4.79
N ILE A 41 20.20 12.05 -3.87
CA ILE A 41 18.82 12.44 -4.16
C ILE A 41 18.79 13.97 -4.13
N ASP A 42 18.10 14.63 -5.06
CA ASP A 42 17.95 16.10 -5.08
C ASP A 42 16.53 16.56 -4.74
N ALA A 43 15.52 15.72 -5.01
CA ALA A 43 14.14 15.95 -4.63
C ALA A 43 13.35 14.64 -4.56
N VAL A 44 12.23 14.68 -3.84
CA VAL A 44 11.14 13.70 -3.92
C VAL A 44 9.98 14.32 -4.66
N GLU A 45 9.44 13.62 -5.66
CA GLU A 45 8.34 14.11 -6.48
C GLU A 45 7.12 13.19 -6.40
N LEU A 46 5.97 13.80 -6.22
CA LEU A 46 4.65 13.24 -6.50
C LEU A 46 4.16 13.88 -7.79
N ASP A 47 3.77 13.06 -8.77
CA ASP A 47 3.17 13.54 -10.01
C ASP A 47 1.73 13.04 -10.15
N ARG A 48 0.78 13.97 -10.04
CA ARG A 48 -0.66 13.76 -10.23
C ARG A 48 -1.21 12.54 -9.48
N VAL A 49 -0.73 12.32 -8.25
CA VAL A 49 -1.06 11.14 -7.46
C VAL A 49 -2.48 11.24 -6.92
N THR A 50 -3.24 10.16 -7.06
CA THR A 50 -4.58 9.99 -6.47
C THR A 50 -4.55 8.76 -5.58
N TYR A 51 -5.11 8.87 -4.38
CA TYR A 51 -5.21 7.74 -3.47
C TYR A 51 -6.64 7.53 -2.96
N HIS A 52 -7.07 6.27 -2.97
CA HIS A 52 -8.37 5.83 -2.50
C HIS A 52 -8.22 4.78 -1.41
N TYR A 53 -8.94 4.96 -0.30
CA TYR A 53 -9.10 3.87 0.65
C TYR A 53 -10.14 2.87 0.11
N PRO A 54 -9.95 1.55 0.30
CA PRO A 54 -10.88 0.53 -0.21
C PRO A 54 -12.32 0.73 0.27
N ASP A 55 -12.50 1.20 1.51
CA ASP A 55 -13.81 1.33 2.16
C ASP A 55 -14.41 2.74 2.08
N ARG A 56 -13.89 3.62 1.19
CA ARG A 56 -14.44 4.96 0.97
C ARG A 56 -14.83 5.14 -0.48
N GLU A 57 -15.89 5.88 -0.73
CA GLU A 57 -16.32 6.27 -2.09
C GLU A 57 -15.55 7.47 -2.64
N THR A 58 -15.01 8.32 -1.77
CA THR A 58 -14.25 9.52 -2.17
C THR A 58 -12.75 9.33 -1.95
N PRO A 59 -11.90 9.82 -2.87
CA PRO A 59 -10.45 9.75 -2.71
C PRO A 59 -9.99 10.57 -1.50
N ALA A 60 -8.92 10.10 -0.83
CA ALA A 60 -8.26 10.87 0.22
C ALA A 60 -7.67 12.18 -0.36
N PHE A 61 -7.15 12.11 -1.58
CA PHE A 61 -6.74 13.24 -2.41
C PHE A 61 -6.73 12.82 -3.89
N ASN A 62 -6.87 13.77 -4.81
CA ASN A 62 -7.01 13.51 -6.24
C ASN A 62 -6.08 14.41 -7.07
N GLY A 63 -5.12 13.79 -7.78
CA GLY A 63 -4.25 14.48 -8.73
C GLY A 63 -3.23 15.43 -8.09
N VAL A 64 -2.72 15.09 -6.91
CA VAL A 64 -1.73 15.94 -6.20
C VAL A 64 -0.36 15.81 -6.86
N SER A 65 0.21 16.94 -7.28
CA SER A 65 1.62 17.06 -7.65
C SER A 65 2.37 17.89 -6.60
N LEU A 66 3.51 17.38 -6.14
CA LEU A 66 4.34 18.02 -5.10
C LEU A 66 5.81 17.66 -5.33
N THR A 67 6.69 18.65 -5.24
CA THR A 67 8.14 18.43 -5.26
C THR A 67 8.73 18.91 -3.93
N VAL A 68 9.44 18.02 -3.24
CA VAL A 68 10.16 18.33 -2.00
C VAL A 68 11.65 18.26 -2.29
N SER A 69 12.28 19.42 -2.43
CA SER A 69 13.73 19.51 -2.66
C SER A 69 14.51 19.12 -1.40
N MET A 70 15.71 18.56 -1.58
CA MET A 70 16.59 18.25 -0.46
C MET A 70 16.90 19.48 0.38
N GLY A 71 16.90 19.29 1.71
CA GLY A 71 17.12 20.35 2.67
C GLY A 71 15.91 21.28 2.89
N SER A 72 14.80 21.07 2.18
CA SER A 72 13.57 21.81 2.45
C SER A 72 12.75 21.18 3.57
N VAL A 73 11.94 22.02 4.24
CA VAL A 73 10.92 21.58 5.21
C VAL A 73 9.57 22.05 4.68
N VAL A 74 8.68 21.10 4.40
CA VAL A 74 7.33 21.36 3.85
C VAL A 74 6.29 20.94 4.87
N SER A 75 5.27 21.80 5.08
CA SER A 75 4.13 21.49 5.95
C SER A 75 2.86 21.33 5.13
N VAL A 76 2.09 20.28 5.42
CA VAL A 76 0.79 20.00 4.79
C VAL A 76 -0.33 20.41 5.76
N VAL A 77 -1.13 21.39 5.36
CA VAL A 77 -2.22 21.96 6.18
C VAL A 77 -3.59 21.75 5.53
N GLY A 78 -4.65 21.69 6.35
CA GLY A 78 -6.02 21.44 5.88
C GLY A 78 -6.94 20.84 6.95
N GLY A 79 -8.25 20.86 6.71
CA GLY A 79 -9.26 20.37 7.67
C GLY A 79 -9.20 18.86 7.96
N ASN A 80 -9.86 18.40 9.02
CA ASN A 80 -9.91 16.97 9.36
C ASN A 80 -10.47 16.15 8.18
N GLY A 81 -9.84 15.00 7.91
CA GLY A 81 -10.24 14.12 6.80
C GLY A 81 -9.77 14.55 5.41
N SER A 82 -9.02 15.65 5.26
CA SER A 82 -8.54 16.13 3.94
C SER A 82 -7.38 15.32 3.33
N GLY A 83 -7.09 14.12 3.83
CA GLY A 83 -6.04 13.23 3.27
C GLY A 83 -4.59 13.53 3.69
N LYS A 84 -4.33 14.45 4.62
CA LYS A 84 -2.96 14.85 5.00
C LYS A 84 -2.11 13.70 5.53
N SER A 85 -2.61 12.95 6.53
CA SER A 85 -1.91 11.80 7.11
C SER A 85 -1.74 10.63 6.14
N THR A 86 -2.48 10.65 5.02
CA THR A 86 -2.31 9.69 3.92
C THR A 86 -1.21 10.13 2.97
N LEU A 87 -0.96 11.44 2.87
CA LEU A 87 0.06 12.04 2.01
C LEU A 87 1.44 12.11 2.67
N THR A 88 1.50 12.23 4.01
CA THR A 88 2.72 12.34 4.83
C THR A 88 3.14 11.01 5.41
#